data_AF-A0A016WTH8-F1
#
_entry.id   AF-A0A016WTH8-F1
#
_cell.length_a   1.000
_cell.length_b   1.000
_cell.length_c   1.000
_cell.angle_alpha   90.00
_cell.angle_beta   90.00
_cell.angle_gamma   90.00
#
_symmetry.space_group_name_H-M   'P 1'
#
loop_
_entity.id
_entity.type
_entity.pdbx_description
1 polymer ?
#
loop_
_entity_poly.entity_id
_entity_poly.type
_entity_poly.pdbx_seq_one_letter_code
_entity_poly.pdbx_strand_id
1 'polypeptide(L)'
;MSIPSSGRLFEERRYWLALFLVVAVVVSIAIAKTHRNGDDTFHFEQIYTDRVLYSKSGVLCTQPHVTLRIPAQTSRTKYTDPLTEEQLRYVNGERLVEKNAIVDNIEANNSDPLPPRKFAGITAASMCQSGMAKCLPPFVKFKKSHFLAAPDYHLIMCLIPKNLSTVMALIFCYLLREKEFISAGRNITTRIPDVGLCHGKNTFVRIDRMFQALNIKNMSEWKFAMVTRDPADRFLSGFIDRCIRVHEDCYGCGNNMTCFIEAEYRKAAEYAYDQNWDAKNLTRDDWHMFPQNWHCYLRDFQRNYEYIRYSSNPQETLLKHLKHLFKSQGVPESSIAYISESLQSGRTAHSTVMSSSRKFLEQRLRSSPYLMEMIVRLFYHDYTLLGYPLPNLDMADSQKPMQWWSTR
;
A
#
# COMPACT_ATOMS: atom_id res chain seq x y z
N MET A 1 31.66 -69.32 38.70
CA MET A 1 31.48 -68.75 37.36
C MET A 1 30.95 -67.34 37.50
N SER A 2 31.65 -66.41 36.87
CA SER A 2 31.66 -64.97 37.12
C SER A 2 30.35 -64.29 36.72
N ILE A 3 29.82 -63.45 37.60
CA ILE A 3 28.70 -62.53 37.34
C ILE A 3 29.20 -61.45 36.37
N PRO A 4 28.55 -61.22 35.20
CA PRO A 4 28.90 -60.09 34.35
C PRO A 4 28.49 -58.78 35.01
N SER A 5 29.44 -57.86 35.07
CA SER A 5 29.36 -56.53 35.66
C SER A 5 28.18 -55.69 35.18
N SER A 6 27.44 -55.11 36.12
CA SER A 6 26.38 -54.12 35.98
C SER A 6 26.84 -52.74 35.44
N GLY A 7 28.06 -52.63 34.90
CA GLY A 7 28.66 -51.37 34.44
C GLY A 7 28.22 -50.91 33.04
N ARG A 8 28.03 -51.84 32.07
CA ARG A 8 27.73 -51.47 30.67
C ARG A 8 26.34 -50.88 30.46
N LEU A 9 25.35 -51.33 31.23
CA LEU A 9 23.98 -50.80 31.18
C LEU A 9 23.85 -49.39 31.78
N PHE A 10 24.77 -49.01 32.67
CA PHE A 10 24.80 -47.69 33.31
C PHE A 10 25.48 -46.64 32.41
N GLU A 11 26.49 -47.04 31.65
CA GLU A 11 27.19 -46.19 30.68
C GLU A 11 26.31 -45.84 29.48
N GLU A 12 25.60 -46.82 28.88
CA GLU A 12 24.67 -46.54 27.78
C GLU A 12 23.55 -45.59 28.21
N ARG A 13 23.00 -45.75 29.41
CA ARG A 13 21.97 -44.83 29.94
C ARG A 13 22.51 -43.41 30.13
N ARG A 14 23.78 -43.24 30.50
CA ARG A 14 24.43 -41.92 30.59
C ARG A 14 24.65 -41.31 29.21
N TYR A 15 25.01 -42.10 28.21
CA TYR A 15 25.11 -41.63 26.82
C TYR A 15 23.75 -41.18 26.27
N TRP A 16 22.69 -41.96 26.50
CA TRP A 16 21.34 -41.57 26.09
C TRP A 16 20.83 -40.33 26.83
N LEU A 17 21.06 -40.22 28.15
CA LEU A 17 20.73 -39.01 28.93
C LEU A 17 21.51 -37.78 28.47
N ALA A 18 22.80 -37.91 28.18
CA ALA A 18 23.63 -36.84 27.64
C ALA A 18 23.16 -36.42 26.24
N LEU A 19 22.82 -37.37 25.37
CA LEU A 19 22.26 -37.11 24.05
C LEU A 19 20.90 -36.41 24.14
N PHE A 20 20.02 -36.84 25.05
CA PHE A 20 18.73 -36.18 25.30
C PHE A 20 18.90 -34.76 25.85
N LEU A 21 19.86 -34.52 26.73
CA LEU A 21 20.17 -33.18 27.24
C LEU A 21 20.75 -32.28 26.14
N VAL A 22 21.65 -32.79 25.31
CA VAL A 22 22.20 -32.03 24.16
C VAL A 22 21.10 -31.71 23.15
N VAL A 23 20.24 -32.67 22.82
CA VAL A 23 19.09 -32.43 21.92
C VAL A 23 18.11 -31.44 22.56
N ALA A 24 17.81 -31.54 23.84
CA ALA A 24 16.93 -30.59 24.54
C ALA A 24 17.52 -29.18 24.58
N VAL A 25 18.83 -29.04 24.78
CA VAL A 25 19.54 -27.74 24.75
C VAL A 25 19.58 -27.18 23.33
N VAL A 26 19.87 -28.00 22.30
CA VAL A 26 19.86 -27.58 20.90
C VAL A 26 18.45 -27.18 20.45
N VAL A 27 17.41 -27.93 20.87
CA VAL A 27 16.01 -27.58 20.63
C VAL A 27 15.62 -26.31 21.39
N SER A 28 16.07 -26.13 22.63
CA SER A 28 15.81 -24.89 23.40
C SER A 28 16.53 -23.68 22.83
N ILE A 29 17.76 -23.84 22.32
CA ILE A 29 18.50 -22.81 21.60
C ILE A 29 17.85 -22.53 20.24
N ALA A 30 17.35 -23.55 19.53
CA ALA A 30 16.61 -23.39 18.29
C ALA A 30 15.28 -22.67 18.52
N ILE A 31 14.54 -23.02 19.57
CA ILE A 31 13.30 -22.35 20.01
C ILE A 31 13.59 -20.91 20.47
N ALA A 32 14.69 -20.67 21.20
CA ALA A 32 15.12 -19.33 21.60
C ALA A 32 15.62 -18.51 20.40
N LYS A 33 16.19 -19.14 19.36
CA LYS A 33 16.61 -18.51 18.11
C LYS A 33 15.42 -18.25 17.18
N THR A 34 14.38 -19.08 17.16
CA THR A 34 13.09 -18.74 16.52
C THR A 34 12.31 -17.69 17.30
N HIS A 35 12.45 -17.60 18.63
CA HIS A 35 11.89 -16.50 19.43
C HIS A 35 12.71 -15.20 19.35
N ARG A 36 14.02 -15.25 19.13
CA ARG A 36 14.89 -14.05 18.89
C ARG A 36 14.94 -13.61 17.42
N ASN A 37 14.68 -14.51 16.48
CA ASN A 37 14.34 -14.17 15.09
C ASN A 37 12.83 -14.00 14.89
N GLY A 38 12.06 -13.86 15.98
CA GLY A 38 10.80 -13.14 15.98
C GLY A 38 11.12 -11.66 15.79
N ASP A 39 11.63 -11.33 14.61
CA ASP A 39 11.74 -9.97 14.12
C ASP A 39 10.31 -9.40 14.13
N ASP A 40 10.14 -8.27 14.82
CA ASP A 40 8.90 -7.53 14.99
C ASP A 40 8.47 -6.85 13.65
N THR A 41 8.46 -7.63 12.57
CA THR A 41 7.82 -7.31 11.31
C THR A 41 6.45 -7.98 11.27
N PHE A 42 5.57 -7.53 12.19
CA PHE A 42 4.14 -7.74 12.05
C PHE A 42 3.66 -6.98 10.81
N HIS A 43 3.70 -7.68 9.67
CA HIS A 43 3.27 -7.19 8.37
C HIS A 43 1.77 -6.89 8.37
N PHE A 44 1.45 -5.63 8.68
CA PHE A 44 0.12 -5.07 8.58
C PHE A 44 -0.19 -4.70 7.12
N GLU A 45 -0.39 -5.71 6.27
CA GLU A 45 -0.91 -5.53 4.91
C GLU A 45 -1.76 -6.72 4.44
N GLN A 46 -2.39 -7.42 5.40
CA GLN A 46 -3.32 -8.53 5.18
C GLN A 46 -4.68 -8.09 4.59
N ILE A 47 -4.77 -6.86 4.09
CA ILE A 47 -5.94 -6.34 3.34
C ILE A 47 -6.01 -6.98 1.93
N TYR A 48 -4.97 -7.67 1.47
CA TYR A 48 -4.82 -8.02 0.04
C TYR A 48 -4.55 -9.48 -0.32
N THR A 49 -4.60 -10.43 0.62
CA THR A 49 -4.39 -11.85 0.33
C THR A 49 -5.57 -12.72 0.73
N ASP A 50 -6.50 -12.93 -0.21
CA ASP A 50 -7.33 -14.14 -0.21
C ASP A 50 -6.43 -15.36 -0.45
N ARG A 51 -6.05 -16.08 0.62
CA ARG A 51 -5.88 -17.52 0.55
C ARG A 51 -7.09 -18.17 1.21
N VAL A 52 -8.05 -18.53 0.37
CA VAL A 52 -9.04 -19.56 0.67
C VAL A 52 -8.27 -20.86 0.87
N LEU A 53 -8.09 -21.29 2.12
CA LEU A 53 -7.70 -22.66 2.44
C LEU A 53 -8.98 -23.49 2.59
N TYR A 54 -9.41 -24.12 1.49
CA TYR A 54 -10.21 -25.33 1.60
C TYR A 54 -9.28 -26.45 2.11
N SER A 55 -9.54 -26.96 3.31
CA SER A 55 -9.11 -28.30 3.70
C SER A 55 -10.31 -29.23 3.60
N LYS A 56 -10.33 -30.04 2.53
CA LYS A 56 -11.07 -31.28 2.47
C LYS A 56 -10.31 -32.31 3.30
N SER A 57 -10.80 -32.60 4.50
CA SER A 57 -10.61 -33.91 5.14
C SER A 57 -11.55 -33.98 6.33
N GLY A 58 -12.67 -34.69 6.13
CA GLY A 58 -13.50 -35.11 7.24
C GLY A 58 -12.74 -36.13 8.07
N VAL A 59 -12.50 -35.81 9.35
CA VAL A 59 -12.33 -36.79 10.41
C VAL A 59 -13.00 -36.23 11.65
N LEU A 60 -14.05 -36.92 12.07
CA LEU A 60 -14.71 -36.78 13.36
C LEU A 60 -13.76 -37.38 14.40
N CYS A 61 -13.27 -36.60 15.38
CA CYS A 61 -12.65 -37.16 16.58
C CYS A 61 -13.24 -36.52 17.82
N THR A 62 -14.03 -37.34 18.51
CA THR A 62 -14.55 -37.20 19.87
C THR A 62 -13.41 -37.32 20.90
N GLN A 63 -13.28 -36.32 21.80
CA GLN A 63 -12.90 -36.30 23.24
C GLN A 63 -11.81 -37.27 23.82
N PRO A 64 -11.11 -36.96 24.95
CA PRO A 64 -11.64 -36.26 26.14
C PRO A 64 -10.70 -35.31 26.91
N HIS A 65 -11.34 -34.66 27.89
CA HIS A 65 -10.86 -33.74 28.92
C HIS A 65 -9.47 -34.04 29.53
N VAL A 66 -8.60 -33.02 29.53
CA VAL A 66 -7.55 -32.83 30.53
C VAL A 66 -7.58 -31.38 31.01
N THR A 67 -7.98 -31.20 32.26
CA THR A 67 -8.01 -29.92 32.96
C THR A 67 -6.60 -29.55 33.41
N LEU A 68 -5.87 -28.78 32.59
CA LEU A 68 -4.59 -28.18 33.00
C LEU A 68 -4.84 -26.78 33.58
N ARG A 69 -4.74 -26.67 34.91
CA ARG A 69 -4.68 -25.40 35.63
C ARG A 69 -3.37 -24.69 35.23
N ILE A 70 -3.49 -23.58 34.49
CA ILE A 70 -2.39 -22.64 34.26
C ILE A 70 -2.39 -21.64 35.43
N PRO A 71 -1.28 -21.45 36.17
CA PRO A 71 -1.21 -20.43 37.20
C PRO A 71 -1.25 -19.03 36.57
N ALA A 72 -2.02 -18.13 37.17
CA ALA A 72 -2.07 -16.72 36.79
C ALA A 72 -0.69 -16.07 36.95
N GLN A 73 0.03 -15.88 35.84
CA GLN A 73 1.17 -14.98 35.79
C GLN A 73 0.63 -13.54 35.68
N THR A 74 0.79 -12.80 36.76
CA THR A 74 0.66 -11.34 36.79
C THR A 74 1.76 -10.72 35.92
N SER A 75 1.39 -10.26 34.72
CA SER A 75 2.27 -9.43 33.90
C SER A 75 2.37 -8.02 34.50
N ARG A 76 3.35 -7.82 35.38
CA ARG A 76 3.83 -6.46 35.68
C ARG A 76 4.48 -5.91 34.40
N THR A 77 3.79 -5.00 33.73
CA THR A 77 4.41 -4.08 32.77
C THR A 77 5.52 -3.31 33.50
N LYS A 78 6.79 -3.56 33.14
CA LYS A 78 7.88 -2.65 33.47
C LYS A 78 7.61 -1.35 32.73
N TYR A 79 7.20 -0.32 33.44
CA TYR A 79 7.32 1.06 32.97
C TYR A 79 8.81 1.29 32.68
N THR A 80 9.15 1.57 31.43
CA THR A 80 10.48 2.08 31.09
C THR A 80 10.54 3.54 31.50
N ASP A 81 11.56 3.91 32.26
CA ASP A 81 11.77 5.30 32.65
C ASP A 81 11.95 6.18 31.39
N PRO A 82 11.40 7.42 31.37
CA PRO A 82 11.58 8.31 30.23
C PRO A 82 13.06 8.61 30.00
N LEU A 83 13.47 8.60 28.73
CA LEU A 83 14.84 8.93 28.31
C LEU A 83 15.24 10.32 28.82
N THR A 84 16.48 10.44 29.29
CA THR A 84 17.04 11.75 29.66
C THR A 84 17.18 12.63 28.42
N GLU A 85 17.21 13.95 28.58
CA GLU A 85 17.39 14.87 27.45
C GLU A 85 18.66 14.59 26.64
N GLU A 86 19.74 14.14 27.29
CA GLU A 86 20.98 13.79 26.63
C GLU A 86 20.84 12.51 25.78
N GLN A 87 20.14 11.49 26.30
CA GLN A 87 19.81 10.29 25.54
C GLN A 87 18.87 10.61 24.36
N LEU A 88 17.92 11.52 24.55
CA LEU A 88 17.06 12.00 23.46
C LEU A 88 17.87 12.73 22.38
N ARG A 89 18.82 13.58 22.75
CA ARG A 89 19.72 14.26 21.79
C ARG A 89 20.57 13.26 21.01
N TYR A 90 21.13 12.26 21.69
CA TYR A 90 21.94 11.21 21.05
C TYR A 90 21.11 10.36 20.07
N VAL A 91 19.96 9.84 20.50
CA VAL A 91 19.05 9.04 19.65
C VAL A 91 18.53 9.85 18.46
N ASN A 92 18.20 11.13 18.67
CA ASN A 92 17.80 12.02 17.58
C ASN A 92 18.96 12.29 16.62
N GLY A 93 20.19 12.41 17.12
CA GLY A 93 21.40 12.55 16.32
C GLY A 93 21.68 11.32 15.45
N GLU A 94 21.66 10.11 16.01
CA GLU A 94 21.81 8.87 15.25
C GLU A 94 20.72 8.71 14.18
N ARG A 95 19.46 9.00 14.54
CA ARG A 95 18.33 8.96 13.59
C ARG A 95 18.50 9.96 12.44
N LEU A 96 19.10 11.13 12.70
CA LEU A 96 19.40 12.12 11.66
C LEU A 96 20.51 11.64 10.73
N VAL A 97 21.57 11.03 11.27
CA VAL A 97 22.67 10.45 10.47
C VAL A 97 22.16 9.32 9.59
N GLU A 98 21.36 8.39 10.14
CA GLU A 98 20.75 7.29 9.39
C GLU A 98 19.83 7.81 8.28
N LYS A 99 19.00 8.81 8.58
CA LYS A 99 18.14 9.46 7.59
C LYS A 99 18.94 10.13 6.47
N ASN A 100 20.06 10.78 6.78
CA ASN A 100 20.91 11.40 5.78
C ASN A 100 21.62 10.34 4.92
N ALA A 101 22.14 9.28 5.51
CA ALA A 101 22.76 8.16 4.76
C ALA A 101 21.76 7.49 3.78
N ILE A 102 20.49 7.39 4.16
CA ILE A 102 19.42 6.91 3.27
C ILE A 102 19.21 7.88 2.09
N VAL A 103 19.22 9.20 2.34
CA VAL A 103 19.09 10.20 1.29
C VAL A 103 20.27 10.15 0.33
N ASP A 104 21.50 10.11 0.86
CA ASP A 104 22.73 10.02 0.06
C ASP A 104 22.75 8.77 -0.81
N ASN A 105 22.30 7.62 -0.28
CA ASN A 105 22.17 6.38 -1.05
C ASN A 105 21.13 6.50 -2.18
N ILE A 106 19.99 7.13 -1.92
CA ILE A 106 18.97 7.38 -2.94
C ILE A 106 19.53 8.30 -4.03
N GLU A 107 20.23 9.37 -3.67
CA GLU A 107 20.83 10.30 -4.63
C GLU A 107 21.89 9.62 -5.47
N ALA A 108 22.80 8.86 -4.85
CA ALA A 108 23.84 8.10 -5.55
C ALA A 108 23.25 7.11 -6.57
N ASN A 109 22.23 6.33 -6.17
CA ASN A 109 21.60 5.33 -7.02
C ASN A 109 20.71 5.93 -8.12
N ASN A 110 20.51 7.25 -8.13
CA ASN A 110 19.70 7.98 -9.08
C ASN A 110 20.46 9.20 -9.64
N SER A 111 21.78 9.12 -9.71
CA SER A 111 22.63 10.14 -10.35
C SER A 111 23.12 9.70 -11.72
N ASP A 112 22.64 8.56 -12.23
CA ASP A 112 22.95 8.08 -13.57
C ASP A 112 22.50 9.11 -14.63
N PRO A 113 23.33 9.34 -15.67
CA PRO A 113 22.96 10.19 -16.78
C PRO A 113 21.77 9.57 -17.52
N LEU A 114 20.74 10.38 -17.74
CA LEU A 114 19.53 9.92 -18.39
C LEU A 114 19.66 10.01 -19.91
N PRO A 115 19.09 9.06 -20.66
CA PRO A 115 19.04 9.16 -22.11
C PRO A 115 18.37 10.46 -22.57
N PRO A 116 18.74 10.98 -23.75
CA PRO A 116 17.96 12.04 -24.37
C PRO A 116 16.54 11.55 -24.71
N ARG A 117 15.63 12.49 -24.93
CA ARG A 117 14.27 12.19 -25.37
C ARG A 117 14.27 11.39 -26.67
N LYS A 118 13.41 10.37 -26.78
CA LYS A 118 13.33 9.54 -28.00
C LYS A 118 12.50 10.20 -29.12
N PHE A 119 11.44 10.92 -28.76
CA PHE A 119 10.53 11.55 -29.73
C PHE A 119 10.63 13.08 -29.73
N ALA A 120 11.74 13.65 -30.24
CA ALA A 120 11.93 15.10 -30.27
C ALA A 120 10.92 15.83 -31.18
N GLY A 121 10.38 16.97 -30.72
CA GLY A 121 9.46 17.82 -31.50
C GLY A 121 8.03 17.29 -31.63
N ILE A 122 7.70 16.20 -30.94
CA ILE A 122 6.36 15.59 -30.93
C ILE A 122 5.74 15.81 -29.56
N THR A 123 4.46 16.20 -29.46
CA THR A 123 3.80 16.34 -28.16
C THR A 123 3.52 15.00 -27.50
N ALA A 124 3.34 14.97 -26.17
CA ALA A 124 2.92 13.77 -25.43
C ALA A 124 1.64 13.13 -26.03
N ALA A 125 0.68 13.96 -26.44
CA ALA A 125 -0.56 13.51 -27.07
C ALA A 125 -0.31 12.86 -28.43
N SER A 126 0.41 13.55 -29.32
CA SER A 126 0.69 13.06 -30.68
C SER A 126 1.47 11.75 -30.65
N MET A 127 2.43 11.63 -29.74
CA MET A 127 3.24 10.43 -29.54
C MET A 127 2.40 9.18 -29.20
N CYS A 128 1.38 9.29 -28.34
CA CYS A 128 0.52 8.17 -28.00
C CYS A 128 -0.61 7.94 -29.02
N GLN A 129 -1.19 9.01 -29.57
CA GLN A 129 -2.29 8.91 -30.55
C GLN A 129 -1.84 8.29 -31.88
N SER A 130 -0.59 8.56 -32.30
CA SER A 130 0.01 7.95 -33.49
C SER A 130 0.38 6.48 -33.30
N GLY A 131 0.39 5.96 -32.07
CA GLY A 131 0.86 4.61 -31.73
C GLY A 131 2.39 4.46 -31.74
N MET A 132 3.15 5.47 -32.15
CA MET A 132 4.61 5.37 -32.32
C MET A 132 5.36 5.01 -31.04
N ALA A 133 4.93 5.53 -29.88
CA ALA A 133 5.58 5.24 -28.61
C ALA A 133 5.07 4.00 -27.89
N LYS A 134 4.16 3.21 -28.47
CA LYS A 134 3.61 2.02 -27.79
C LYS A 134 3.06 2.35 -26.39
N CYS A 135 2.33 3.44 -26.25
CA CYS A 135 1.69 3.76 -24.97
C CYS A 135 0.72 2.63 -24.58
N LEU A 136 0.58 2.39 -23.27
CA LEU A 136 -0.28 1.32 -22.80
C LEU A 136 -1.74 1.58 -23.17
N PRO A 137 -2.53 0.52 -23.46
CA PRO A 137 -3.92 0.69 -23.84
C PRO A 137 -4.78 1.05 -22.61
N PRO A 138 -5.94 1.70 -22.83
CA PRO A 138 -6.86 1.99 -21.74
C PRO A 138 -7.60 0.73 -21.31
N PHE A 139 -8.14 0.75 -20.09
CA PHE A 139 -9.14 -0.21 -19.63
C PHE A 139 -8.72 -1.69 -19.70
N VAL A 140 -7.43 -1.97 -19.51
CA VAL A 140 -6.96 -3.36 -19.38
C VAL A 140 -7.61 -3.97 -18.15
N LYS A 141 -8.25 -5.13 -18.32
CA LYS A 141 -9.08 -5.73 -17.28
C LYS A 141 -8.24 -6.28 -16.14
N PHE A 142 -8.22 -5.56 -15.04
CA PHE A 142 -7.56 -6.01 -13.83
C PHE A 142 -8.48 -6.93 -12.99
N LYS A 143 -8.01 -8.15 -12.67
CA LYS A 143 -8.86 -9.19 -12.05
C LYS A 143 -9.32 -8.88 -10.61
N LYS A 144 -8.63 -7.97 -9.92
CA LYS A 144 -8.92 -7.62 -8.52
C LYS A 144 -9.07 -6.10 -8.38
N SER A 145 -10.28 -5.65 -8.06
CA SER A 145 -10.58 -4.26 -7.74
C SER A 145 -11.20 -4.20 -6.36
N HIS A 146 -10.75 -3.27 -5.52
CA HIS A 146 -11.19 -3.20 -4.14
C HIS A 146 -12.26 -2.13 -4.00
N PHE A 147 -13.40 -2.52 -3.45
CA PHE A 147 -14.52 -1.65 -3.18
C PHE A 147 -14.80 -1.62 -1.69
N LEU A 148 -15.19 -0.44 -1.21
CA LEU A 148 -15.76 -0.23 0.10
C LEU A 148 -17.20 0.22 -0.05
N ALA A 149 -18.09 -0.31 0.76
CA ALA A 149 -19.46 0.15 0.83
C ALA A 149 -19.74 0.88 2.15
N ALA A 150 -20.57 1.91 2.09
CA ALA A 150 -21.27 2.46 3.24
C ALA A 150 -22.77 2.36 2.93
N PRO A 151 -23.41 1.20 3.23
CA PRO A 151 -24.74 0.88 2.75
C PRO A 151 -25.82 1.86 3.19
N ASP A 152 -25.74 2.35 4.44
CA ASP A 152 -26.70 3.32 5.00
C ASP A 152 -26.75 4.63 4.20
N TYR A 153 -25.70 4.94 3.45
CA TYR A 153 -25.58 6.13 2.61
C TYR A 153 -25.58 5.82 1.12
N HIS A 154 -25.85 4.57 0.71
CA HIS A 154 -25.78 4.13 -0.69
C HIS A 154 -24.46 4.54 -1.41
N LEU A 155 -23.36 4.54 -0.66
CA LEU A 155 -22.04 4.96 -1.14
C LEU A 155 -21.15 3.75 -1.42
N ILE A 156 -20.46 3.79 -2.56
CA ILE A 156 -19.42 2.83 -2.94
C ILE A 156 -18.15 3.60 -3.30
N MET A 157 -17.04 3.26 -2.66
CA MET A 157 -15.71 3.78 -2.99
C MET A 157 -14.88 2.70 -3.64
N CYS A 158 -14.34 2.96 -4.83
CA CYS A 158 -13.25 2.14 -5.35
C CYS A 158 -11.91 2.60 -4.76
N LEU A 159 -11.17 1.65 -4.19
CA LEU A 159 -9.84 1.87 -3.67
C LEU A 159 -8.82 1.62 -4.77
N ILE A 160 -8.12 2.68 -5.15
CA ILE A 160 -6.94 2.58 -5.99
C ILE A 160 -5.71 2.81 -5.14
N PRO A 161 -4.69 1.95 -5.25
CA PRO A 161 -3.49 2.09 -4.47
C PRO A 161 -2.80 3.41 -4.74
N LYS A 162 -2.20 3.97 -3.69
CA LYS A 162 -1.47 5.25 -3.70
C LYS A 162 -2.33 6.48 -4.05
N ASN A 163 -3.65 6.31 -4.11
CA ASN A 163 -4.65 7.37 -4.18
C ASN A 163 -5.38 7.55 -2.85
N LEU A 164 -4.63 7.63 -1.75
CA LEU A 164 -5.20 7.81 -0.43
C LEU A 164 -6.12 6.64 0.04
N SER A 165 -5.90 5.43 -0.49
CA SER A 165 -6.76 4.25 -0.26
C SER A 165 -6.90 3.87 1.22
N THR A 166 -5.82 3.94 2.00
CA THR A 166 -5.85 3.65 3.45
C THR A 166 -6.76 4.62 4.22
N VAL A 167 -6.73 5.91 3.87
CA VAL A 167 -7.58 6.91 4.50
C VAL A 167 -9.04 6.67 4.12
N MET A 168 -9.32 6.37 2.85
CA MET A 168 -10.67 6.06 2.40
C MET A 168 -11.22 4.80 3.09
N ALA A 169 -10.38 3.80 3.34
CA ALA A 169 -10.73 2.64 4.17
C ALA A 169 -11.18 3.04 5.58
N LEU A 170 -10.43 3.93 6.23
CA LEU A 170 -10.77 4.41 7.56
C LEU A 170 -12.02 5.30 7.57
N ILE A 171 -12.21 6.16 6.56
CA ILE A 171 -13.42 6.97 6.42
C ILE A 171 -14.65 6.08 6.25
N PHE A 172 -14.61 5.08 5.36
CA PHE A 172 -15.74 4.17 5.15
C PHE A 172 -15.98 3.26 6.34
N CYS A 173 -14.94 2.88 7.08
CA CYS A 173 -15.10 2.17 8.36
C CYS A 173 -15.79 3.04 9.41
N TYR A 174 -15.41 4.32 9.50
CA TYR A 174 -16.07 5.30 10.36
C TYR A 174 -17.54 5.49 9.97
N LEU A 175 -17.85 5.66 8.68
CA LEU A 175 -19.23 5.79 8.20
C LEU A 175 -20.08 4.53 8.48
N LEU A 176 -19.47 3.35 8.53
CA LEU A 176 -20.16 2.10 8.85
C LEU A 176 -20.41 1.93 10.35
N ARG A 177 -19.48 2.39 11.21
CA ARG A 177 -19.47 2.12 12.65
C ARG A 177 -18.97 3.32 13.46
N GLU A 178 -19.64 4.45 13.31
CA GLU A 178 -19.20 5.73 13.86
C GLU A 178 -18.94 5.65 15.38
N LYS A 179 -19.90 5.11 16.13
CA LYS A 179 -19.81 5.02 17.60
C LYS A 179 -18.64 4.14 18.02
N GLU A 180 -18.49 2.96 17.44
CA GLU A 180 -17.43 2.02 17.81
C GLU A 180 -16.05 2.47 17.30
N PHE A 181 -16.00 3.19 16.19
CA PHE A 181 -14.78 3.79 15.69
C PHE A 181 -14.24 4.82 16.69
N ILE A 182 -15.10 5.76 17.13
CA ILE A 182 -14.73 6.78 18.11
C ILE A 182 -14.42 6.15 19.48
N SER A 183 -15.27 5.24 19.98
CA SER A 183 -15.08 4.64 21.31
C SER A 183 -13.82 3.78 21.42
N ALA A 184 -13.34 3.23 20.29
CA ALA A 184 -12.07 2.51 20.22
C ALA A 184 -10.84 3.43 20.17
N GLY A 185 -11.02 4.75 20.28
CA GLY A 185 -9.94 5.73 20.19
C GLY A 185 -9.30 5.81 18.81
N ARG A 186 -10.00 5.38 17.74
CA ARG A 186 -9.48 5.42 16.38
C ARG A 186 -9.56 6.83 15.80
N ASN A 187 -8.63 7.13 14.90
CA ASN A 187 -8.62 8.35 14.11
C ASN A 187 -8.30 7.98 12.65
N ILE A 188 -8.93 8.68 11.71
CA ILE A 188 -8.79 8.52 10.26
C ILE A 188 -7.32 8.67 9.79
N THR A 189 -6.50 9.44 10.50
CA THR A 189 -5.10 9.67 10.10
C THR A 189 -4.07 8.88 10.89
N THR A 190 -4.46 8.24 12.01
CA THR A 190 -3.52 7.51 12.85
C THR A 190 -3.33 6.07 12.41
N ARG A 191 -2.08 5.60 12.50
CA ARG A 191 -1.63 4.26 12.13
C ARG A 191 -2.00 3.23 13.20
N ILE A 192 -3.27 3.19 13.64
CA ILE A 192 -3.72 2.11 14.51
C ILE A 192 -4.05 0.92 13.61
N PRO A 193 -3.40 -0.24 13.81
CA PRO A 193 -3.74 -1.46 13.09
C PRO A 193 -5.27 -1.69 13.10
N ASP A 194 -5.90 -1.69 11.93
CA ASP A 194 -7.30 -2.10 11.73
C ASP A 194 -7.44 -3.62 11.82
N VAL A 195 -6.99 -4.21 12.94
CA VAL A 195 -7.32 -5.60 13.26
C VAL A 195 -8.76 -5.62 13.78
N GLY A 196 -9.72 -5.59 12.86
CA GLY A 196 -11.03 -6.22 13.06
C GLY A 196 -12.26 -5.33 13.21
N LEU A 197 -12.19 -3.99 13.18
CA LEU A 197 -13.42 -3.20 13.40
C LEU A 197 -14.39 -3.33 12.21
N CYS A 198 -13.86 -3.18 11.01
CA CYS A 198 -14.60 -3.22 9.74
C CYS A 198 -14.10 -4.30 8.77
N HIS A 199 -13.07 -5.06 9.16
CA HIS A 199 -12.46 -6.09 8.32
C HIS A 199 -13.49 -7.09 7.78
N GLY A 200 -13.56 -7.23 6.45
CA GLY A 200 -14.46 -8.17 5.77
C GLY A 200 -15.94 -7.80 5.84
N LYS A 201 -16.32 -6.67 6.46
CA LYS A 201 -17.72 -6.28 6.64
C LYS A 201 -18.26 -5.44 5.49
N ASN A 202 -17.42 -4.59 4.90
CA ASN A 202 -17.80 -3.70 3.80
C ASN A 202 -16.82 -3.69 2.64
N THR A 203 -15.88 -4.63 2.60
CA THR A 203 -14.83 -4.73 1.60
C THR A 203 -15.19 -5.79 0.56
N PHE A 204 -15.05 -5.45 -0.73
CA PHE A 204 -15.32 -6.37 -1.83
C PHE A 204 -14.21 -6.34 -2.86
N VAL A 205 -13.81 -7.50 -3.39
CA VAL A 205 -12.76 -7.60 -4.44
C VAL A 205 -13.35 -7.77 -5.86
N ARG A 206 -14.68 -7.88 -5.93
CA ARG A 206 -15.46 -8.20 -7.12
C ARG A 206 -16.79 -7.47 -7.08
N ILE A 207 -17.11 -6.78 -8.18
CA ILE A 207 -18.30 -5.92 -8.26
C ILE A 207 -19.61 -6.74 -8.23
N ASP A 208 -19.62 -7.91 -8.86
CA ASP A 208 -20.79 -8.81 -8.88
C ASP A 208 -21.11 -9.37 -7.50
N ARG A 209 -20.08 -9.72 -6.73
CA ARG A 209 -20.23 -10.17 -5.33
C ARG A 209 -20.72 -9.06 -4.43
N MET A 210 -20.24 -7.83 -4.65
CA MET A 210 -20.73 -6.65 -3.94
C MET A 210 -22.21 -6.41 -4.22
N PHE A 211 -22.64 -6.43 -5.48
CA PHE A 211 -24.06 -6.21 -5.82
C PHE A 211 -24.95 -7.28 -5.22
N GLN A 212 -24.51 -8.53 -5.25
CA GLN A 212 -25.23 -9.63 -4.61
C GLN A 212 -25.35 -9.43 -3.09
N ALA A 213 -24.24 -9.12 -2.41
CA ALA A 213 -24.22 -8.96 -0.96
C ALA A 213 -25.04 -7.75 -0.47
N LEU A 214 -25.05 -6.67 -1.24
CA LEU A 214 -25.75 -5.43 -0.91
C LEU A 214 -27.16 -5.36 -1.53
N ASN A 215 -27.60 -6.41 -2.23
CA ASN A 215 -28.88 -6.46 -2.95
C ASN A 215 -29.10 -5.25 -3.89
N ILE A 216 -28.04 -4.83 -4.59
CA ILE A 216 -28.09 -3.70 -5.52
C ILE A 216 -28.75 -4.17 -6.81
N LYS A 217 -29.99 -3.72 -7.03
CA LYS A 217 -30.75 -3.97 -8.27
C LYS A 217 -30.63 -2.83 -9.26
N ASN A 218 -30.54 -1.60 -8.74
CA ASN A 218 -30.46 -0.40 -9.54
C ASN A 218 -29.22 0.43 -9.15
N MET A 219 -28.31 0.57 -10.11
CA MET A 219 -27.06 1.31 -9.93
C MET A 219 -27.28 2.82 -9.76
N SER A 220 -28.39 3.39 -10.24
CA SER A 220 -28.63 4.83 -10.15
C SER A 220 -28.92 5.30 -8.73
N GLU A 221 -29.29 4.38 -7.83
CA GLU A 221 -29.55 4.64 -6.41
C GLU A 221 -28.26 4.72 -5.60
N TRP A 222 -27.13 4.27 -6.17
CA TRP A 222 -25.84 4.23 -5.50
C TRP A 222 -24.87 5.24 -6.12
N LYS A 223 -24.11 5.91 -5.26
CA LYS A 223 -23.02 6.79 -5.71
C LYS A 223 -21.70 6.05 -5.66
N PHE A 224 -21.11 5.86 -6.83
CA PHE A 224 -19.77 5.31 -6.99
C PHE A 224 -18.77 6.45 -6.99
N ALA A 225 -17.72 6.31 -6.20
CA ALA A 225 -16.67 7.30 -6.10
C ALA A 225 -15.30 6.65 -6.23
N MET A 226 -14.35 7.41 -6.74
CA MET A 226 -12.96 7.00 -6.90
C MET A 226 -12.06 8.18 -6.63
N VAL A 227 -11.08 7.99 -5.77
CA VAL A 227 -10.00 8.97 -5.61
C VAL A 227 -9.03 8.82 -6.77
N THR A 228 -8.75 9.93 -7.42
CA THR A 228 -7.82 10.04 -8.56
C THR A 228 -6.63 10.89 -8.15
N ARG A 229 -5.47 10.62 -8.75
CA ARG A 229 -4.23 11.36 -8.48
C ARG A 229 -3.45 11.63 -9.77
N ASP A 230 -2.73 12.75 -9.82
CA ASP A 230 -1.79 13.05 -10.90
C ASP A 230 -0.86 11.84 -11.13
N PRO A 231 -0.73 11.31 -12.35
CA PRO A 231 0.00 10.07 -12.58
C PRO A 231 1.47 10.11 -12.14
N ALA A 232 2.18 11.22 -12.35
CA ALA A 232 3.56 11.37 -11.89
C ALA A 232 3.63 11.41 -10.35
N ASP A 233 2.74 12.17 -9.71
CA ASP A 233 2.66 12.27 -8.25
C ASP A 233 2.31 10.92 -7.59
N ARG A 234 1.41 10.14 -8.21
CA ARG A 234 1.04 8.77 -7.82
C ARG A 234 2.22 7.81 -7.97
N PHE A 235 2.90 7.82 -9.11
CA PHE A 235 4.11 7.00 -9.35
C PHE A 235 5.17 7.26 -8.27
N LEU A 236 5.52 8.53 -8.02
CA LEU A 236 6.49 8.89 -6.98
C LEU A 236 6.04 8.41 -5.59
N SER A 237 4.75 8.52 -5.29
CA SER A 237 4.21 8.01 -4.03
C SER A 237 4.29 6.49 -3.92
N GLY A 238 4.07 5.78 -5.03
CA GLY A 238 4.23 4.34 -5.11
C GLY A 238 5.67 3.94 -4.89
N PHE A 239 6.58 4.47 -5.70
CA PHE A 239 8.00 4.14 -5.67
C PHE A 239 8.64 4.38 -4.30
N ILE A 240 8.39 5.56 -3.71
CA ILE A 240 8.94 5.90 -2.39
C ILE A 240 8.38 4.98 -1.30
N ASP A 241 7.08 4.68 -1.34
CA ASP A 241 6.46 3.86 -0.31
C ASP A 241 6.86 2.39 -0.44
N ARG A 242 6.87 1.84 -1.67
CA ARG A 242 7.13 0.42 -1.91
C ARG A 242 8.61 0.07 -1.97
N CYS A 243 9.37 0.77 -2.80
CA CYS A 243 10.78 0.43 -3.05
C CYS A 243 11.73 1.01 -2.00
N ILE A 244 11.42 2.20 -1.49
CA ILE A 244 12.33 2.90 -0.56
C ILE A 244 11.97 2.66 0.90
N ARG A 245 10.69 2.70 1.28
CA ARG A 245 10.28 2.56 2.69
C ARG A 245 10.00 1.12 3.10
N VAL A 246 9.28 0.38 2.25
CA VAL A 246 8.93 -1.03 2.54
C VAL A 246 10.01 -1.99 2.04
N HIS A 247 10.86 -1.55 1.11
CA HIS A 247 11.89 -2.37 0.47
C HIS A 247 11.29 -3.63 -0.20
N GLU A 248 10.19 -3.46 -0.93
CA GLU A 248 9.70 -4.50 -1.85
C GLU A 248 10.73 -4.77 -2.97
N ASP A 249 10.58 -5.91 -3.66
CA ASP A 249 11.53 -6.37 -4.68
C ASP A 249 11.75 -5.33 -5.79
N CYS A 250 10.67 -4.65 -6.21
CA CYS A 250 10.73 -3.58 -7.21
C CYS A 250 11.48 -4.03 -8.49
N TYR A 251 11.21 -5.26 -8.92
CA TYR A 251 11.82 -5.92 -10.09
C TYR A 251 13.35 -6.04 -10.00
N GLY A 252 13.90 -6.11 -8.78
CA GLY A 252 15.33 -6.11 -8.52
C GLY A 252 16.01 -4.74 -8.69
N CYS A 253 15.25 -3.65 -8.89
CA CYS A 253 15.81 -2.31 -9.07
C CYS A 253 16.22 -1.62 -7.76
N GLY A 254 15.80 -2.15 -6.60
CA GLY A 254 15.99 -1.50 -5.30
C GLY A 254 15.41 -0.08 -5.31
N ASN A 255 16.22 0.93 -4.98
CA ASN A 255 15.80 2.34 -5.01
C ASN A 255 16.25 3.11 -6.27
N ASN A 256 16.60 2.43 -7.38
CA ASN A 256 16.86 3.10 -8.66
C ASN A 256 15.54 3.33 -9.44
N MET A 257 15.15 4.60 -9.58
CA MET A 257 13.87 5.01 -10.18
C MET A 257 13.84 4.82 -11.70
N THR A 258 14.96 5.01 -12.39
CA THR A 258 15.08 4.80 -13.85
C THR A 258 14.85 3.33 -14.20
N CYS A 259 15.56 2.43 -13.52
CA CYS A 259 15.38 0.98 -13.64
C CYS A 259 13.93 0.61 -13.37
N PHE A 260 13.37 1.13 -12.26
CA PHE A 260 12.04 0.79 -11.83
C PHE A 260 10.97 1.19 -12.84
N ILE A 261 10.97 2.42 -13.35
CA ILE A 261 9.94 2.87 -14.31
C ILE A 261 10.02 2.12 -15.64
N GLU A 262 11.22 1.72 -16.07
CA GLU A 262 11.41 0.91 -17.27
C GLU A 262 10.93 -0.53 -17.10
N ALA A 263 11.22 -1.14 -15.96
CA ALA A 263 10.75 -2.48 -15.61
C ALA A 263 9.22 -2.51 -15.46
N GLU A 264 8.66 -1.52 -14.75
CA GLU A 264 7.22 -1.33 -14.56
C GLU A 264 6.50 -1.19 -15.90
N TYR A 265 6.99 -0.33 -16.81
CA TYR A 265 6.40 -0.18 -18.14
C TYR A 265 6.43 -1.49 -18.93
N ARG A 266 7.55 -2.22 -18.88
CA ARG A 266 7.70 -3.50 -19.59
C ARG A 266 6.69 -4.53 -19.07
N LYS A 267 6.61 -4.66 -17.75
CA LYS A 267 5.70 -5.60 -17.07
C LYS A 267 4.23 -5.27 -17.32
N ALA A 268 3.86 -4.00 -17.27
CA ALA A 268 2.52 -3.55 -17.61
C ALA A 268 2.20 -3.77 -19.10
N ALA A 269 3.17 -3.58 -20.02
CA ALA A 269 2.98 -3.88 -21.43
C ALA A 269 2.80 -5.38 -21.69
N GLU A 270 3.60 -6.23 -21.06
CA GLU A 270 3.42 -7.69 -21.09
C GLU A 270 2.00 -8.05 -20.64
N TYR A 271 1.57 -7.54 -19.49
CA TYR A 271 0.22 -7.76 -18.97
C TYR A 271 -0.89 -7.29 -19.93
N ALA A 272 -0.70 -6.15 -20.57
CA ALA A 272 -1.71 -5.55 -21.44
C ALA A 272 -1.88 -6.27 -22.78
N TYR A 273 -0.80 -6.83 -23.32
CA TYR A 273 -0.76 -7.35 -24.69
C TYR A 273 -0.67 -8.88 -24.77
N ASP A 274 -0.18 -9.56 -23.73
CA ASP A 274 -0.13 -11.03 -23.70
C ASP A 274 -1.49 -11.64 -23.32
N GLN A 275 -2.17 -12.20 -24.31
CA GLN A 275 -3.48 -12.85 -24.13
C GLN A 275 -3.40 -14.12 -23.27
N ASN A 276 -2.22 -14.71 -23.11
CA ASN A 276 -1.98 -15.91 -22.31
C ASN A 276 -1.42 -15.58 -20.92
N TRP A 277 -1.31 -14.30 -20.56
CA TRP A 277 -0.70 -13.90 -19.31
C TRP A 277 -1.43 -14.48 -18.10
N ASP A 278 -0.72 -15.25 -17.27
CA ASP A 278 -1.28 -15.72 -16.01
C ASP A 278 -1.33 -14.56 -15.00
N ALA A 279 -2.52 -14.06 -14.72
CA ALA A 279 -2.75 -13.04 -13.71
C ALA A 279 -2.29 -13.45 -12.29
N LYS A 280 -1.95 -14.72 -12.03
CA LYS A 280 -1.27 -15.15 -10.80
C LYS A 280 0.18 -14.62 -10.71
N ASN A 281 0.78 -14.20 -11.82
CA ASN A 281 2.12 -13.65 -11.90
C ASN A 281 2.18 -12.14 -11.59
N LEU A 282 1.05 -11.53 -11.21
CA LEU A 282 1.02 -10.17 -10.72
C LEU A 282 1.59 -10.12 -9.31
N THR A 283 2.60 -9.28 -9.13
CA THR A 283 3.21 -8.98 -7.84
C THR A 283 2.40 -7.91 -7.11
N ARG A 284 2.86 -7.59 -5.89
CA ARG A 284 2.31 -6.47 -5.13
C ARG A 284 2.67 -5.13 -5.77
N ASP A 285 3.87 -5.01 -6.36
CA ASP A 285 4.31 -3.83 -7.10
C ASP A 285 3.36 -3.53 -8.27
N ASP A 286 3.05 -4.54 -9.09
CA ASP A 286 2.12 -4.42 -10.22
C ASP A 286 0.78 -3.82 -9.79
N TRP A 287 0.19 -4.36 -8.72
CA TRP A 287 -1.09 -3.88 -8.18
C TRP A 287 -1.04 -2.43 -7.70
N HIS A 288 0.10 -1.99 -7.16
CA HIS A 288 0.27 -0.64 -6.65
C HIS A 288 0.56 0.42 -7.71
N MET A 289 1.14 -0.01 -8.84
CA MET A 289 1.74 0.89 -9.82
C MET A 289 0.98 0.94 -11.14
N PHE A 290 0.27 -0.13 -11.52
CA PHE A 290 -0.47 -0.19 -12.78
C PHE A 290 -1.45 0.99 -12.93
N PRO A 291 -1.78 1.38 -14.18
CA PRO A 291 -2.63 2.54 -14.46
C PRO A 291 -3.96 2.53 -13.71
N GLN A 292 -4.35 3.70 -13.19
CA GLN A 292 -5.58 3.88 -12.40
C GLN A 292 -6.82 3.47 -13.21
N ASN A 293 -6.83 3.74 -14.51
CA ASN A 293 -7.94 3.41 -15.40
C ASN A 293 -8.12 1.91 -15.67
N TRP A 294 -7.19 1.06 -15.23
CA TRP A 294 -7.30 -0.41 -15.31
C TRP A 294 -8.07 -1.02 -14.14
N HIS A 295 -8.22 -0.27 -13.05
CA HIS A 295 -8.95 -0.70 -11.86
C HIS A 295 -10.45 -0.37 -11.97
N CYS A 296 -11.21 -0.86 -10.99
CA CYS A 296 -12.57 -0.41 -10.68
C CYS A 296 -13.61 -0.67 -11.78
N TYR A 297 -13.33 -1.58 -12.72
CA TYR A 297 -14.20 -1.81 -13.89
C TYR A 297 -14.52 -0.50 -14.61
N LEU A 298 -13.55 0.43 -14.67
CA LEU A 298 -13.79 1.79 -15.13
C LEU A 298 -14.33 1.84 -16.57
N ARG A 299 -13.95 0.86 -17.40
CA ARG A 299 -14.49 0.69 -18.76
C ARG A 299 -16.01 0.69 -18.79
N ASP A 300 -16.59 -0.07 -17.87
CA ASP A 300 -18.00 -0.41 -17.85
C ASP A 300 -18.80 0.62 -17.05
N PHE A 301 -18.20 1.24 -16.03
CA PHE A 301 -18.90 2.09 -15.06
C PHE A 301 -18.38 3.54 -14.95
N GLN A 302 -17.48 4.01 -15.81
CA GLN A 302 -16.92 5.38 -15.76
C GLN A 302 -17.97 6.48 -15.59
N ARG A 303 -19.15 6.36 -16.24
CA ARG A 303 -20.22 7.37 -16.17
C ARG A 303 -20.94 7.39 -14.82
N ASN A 304 -20.80 6.33 -14.02
CA ASN A 304 -21.37 6.21 -12.70
C ASN A 304 -20.43 6.74 -11.61
N TYR A 305 -19.14 6.97 -11.93
CA TYR A 305 -18.13 7.40 -10.98
C TYR A 305 -18.10 8.93 -10.80
N GLU A 306 -18.11 9.35 -9.54
CA GLU A 306 -17.66 10.66 -9.12
C GLU A 306 -16.15 10.62 -8.82
N TYR A 307 -15.39 11.47 -9.50
CA TYR A 307 -13.94 11.55 -9.32
C TYR A 307 -13.56 12.54 -8.23
N ILE A 308 -12.96 12.02 -7.17
CA ILE A 308 -12.42 12.83 -6.08
C ILE A 308 -10.94 13.10 -6.40
N ARG A 309 -10.62 14.34 -6.78
CA ARG A 309 -9.24 14.70 -7.14
C ARG A 309 -8.41 14.92 -5.89
N TYR A 310 -7.40 14.09 -5.71
CA TYR A 310 -6.38 14.28 -4.67
C TYR A 310 -5.21 15.09 -5.21
N SER A 311 -4.82 16.12 -4.47
CA SER A 311 -3.58 16.85 -4.66
C SER A 311 -2.74 16.80 -3.37
N SER A 312 -1.48 17.21 -3.47
CA SER A 312 -0.58 17.34 -2.32
C SER A 312 -1.07 18.35 -1.26
N ASN A 313 -2.04 19.21 -1.63
CA ASN A 313 -2.83 20.03 -0.73
C ASN A 313 -4.27 19.47 -0.59
N PRO A 314 -4.54 18.62 0.42
CA PRO A 314 -5.86 18.03 0.64
C PRO A 314 -6.99 19.06 0.83
N GLN A 315 -6.64 20.31 1.19
CA GLN A 315 -7.63 21.33 1.50
C GLN A 315 -8.39 21.85 0.27
N GLU A 316 -7.78 21.82 -0.91
CA GLU A 316 -8.35 22.45 -2.10
C GLU A 316 -9.42 21.56 -2.76
N THR A 317 -9.02 20.40 -3.25
CA THR A 317 -9.90 19.57 -4.10
C THR A 317 -10.50 18.38 -3.35
N LEU A 318 -9.71 17.71 -2.50
CA LEU A 318 -10.12 16.50 -1.81
C LEU A 318 -11.29 16.77 -0.85
N LEU A 319 -11.11 17.70 0.11
CA LEU A 319 -12.15 18.01 1.10
C LEU A 319 -13.41 18.56 0.46
N LYS A 320 -13.26 19.42 -0.56
CA LYS A 320 -14.40 19.98 -1.30
C LYS A 320 -15.24 18.89 -1.95
N HIS A 321 -14.61 17.97 -2.68
CA HIS A 321 -15.30 16.88 -3.38
C HIS A 321 -15.92 15.89 -2.38
N LEU A 322 -15.19 15.51 -1.32
CA LEU A 322 -15.72 14.62 -0.29
C LEU A 322 -16.93 15.21 0.44
N LYS A 323 -16.87 16.48 0.84
CA LYS A 323 -18.01 17.17 1.46
C LYS A 323 -19.21 17.18 0.53
N HIS A 324 -19.02 17.49 -0.75
CA HIS A 324 -20.10 17.49 -1.73
C HIS A 324 -20.74 16.09 -1.85
N LEU A 325 -19.93 15.06 -2.07
CA LEU A 325 -20.37 13.67 -2.17
C LEU A 325 -21.16 13.24 -0.93
N PHE A 326 -20.60 13.44 0.26
CA PHE A 326 -21.22 13.03 1.52
C PHE A 326 -22.52 13.78 1.83
N LYS A 327 -22.57 15.10 1.60
CA LYS A 327 -23.82 15.87 1.74
C LYS A 327 -24.90 15.36 0.77
N SER A 328 -24.52 15.06 -0.48
CA SER A 328 -25.46 14.56 -1.49
C SER A 328 -26.05 13.19 -1.18
N GLN A 329 -25.45 12.44 -0.25
CA GLN A 329 -25.90 11.12 0.19
C GLN A 329 -26.42 11.11 1.63
N GLY A 330 -26.69 12.29 2.20
CA GLY A 330 -27.32 12.40 3.52
C GLY A 330 -26.43 11.99 4.70
N VAL A 331 -25.11 12.00 4.52
CA VAL A 331 -24.19 11.82 5.65
C VAL A 331 -24.38 12.98 6.65
N PRO A 332 -24.51 12.73 7.96
CA PRO A 332 -24.73 13.78 8.95
C PRO A 332 -23.61 14.83 8.95
N GLU A 333 -23.96 16.10 9.16
CA GLU A 333 -22.97 17.19 9.21
C GLU A 333 -21.91 16.99 10.31
N SER A 334 -22.28 16.36 11.44
CA SER A 334 -21.33 15.99 12.49
C SER A 334 -20.26 15.01 11.98
N SER A 335 -20.67 14.00 11.22
CA SER A 335 -19.77 12.99 10.67
C SER A 335 -18.87 13.59 9.58
N ILE A 336 -19.43 14.48 8.76
CA ILE A 336 -18.66 15.26 7.76
C ILE A 336 -17.64 16.17 8.45
N ALA A 337 -18.02 16.85 9.53
CA ALA A 337 -17.12 17.70 10.32
C ALA A 337 -15.96 16.89 10.90
N TYR A 338 -16.26 15.76 11.55
CA TYR A 338 -15.23 14.85 12.09
C TYR A 338 -14.24 14.39 11.01
N ILE A 339 -14.73 13.95 9.84
CA ILE A 339 -13.86 13.54 8.72
C ILE A 339 -13.00 14.72 8.25
N SER A 340 -13.59 15.91 8.13
CA SER A 340 -12.89 17.10 7.67
C SER A 340 -11.78 17.53 8.62
N GLU A 341 -12.07 17.60 9.91
CA GLU A 341 -11.11 17.93 10.97
C GLU A 341 -9.99 16.89 11.05
N SER A 342 -10.33 15.60 10.92
CA SER A 342 -9.34 14.52 10.91
C SER A 342 -8.36 14.65 9.73
N LEU A 343 -8.85 14.98 8.55
CA LEU A 343 -8.01 15.19 7.36
C LEU A 343 -7.19 16.50 7.41
N GLN A 344 -7.64 17.50 8.18
CA GLN A 344 -6.93 18.76 8.39
C GLN A 344 -5.86 18.66 9.48
N SER A 345 -6.10 17.86 10.52
CA SER A 345 -5.24 17.75 11.71
C SER A 345 -3.94 16.99 11.48
N GLY A 346 -3.79 16.25 10.36
CA GLY A 346 -2.54 15.54 10.09
C GLY A 346 -2.50 14.83 8.75
N ARG A 347 -1.28 14.39 8.39
CA ARG A 347 -1.05 13.50 7.25
C ARG A 347 -0.81 12.08 7.77
N THR A 348 -1.16 11.09 6.97
CA THR A 348 -0.89 9.68 7.32
C THR A 348 0.61 9.39 7.36
N ALA A 349 1.00 8.33 8.08
CA ALA A 349 2.38 7.84 8.11
C ALA A 349 2.94 7.51 6.70
N HIS A 350 2.07 7.18 5.74
CA HIS A 350 2.42 6.90 4.34
C HIS A 350 2.59 8.17 3.49
N SER A 351 2.39 9.36 4.05
CA SER A 351 2.65 10.60 3.33
C SER A 351 4.15 10.72 3.02
N THR A 352 4.45 10.86 1.74
CA THR A 352 5.80 11.04 1.22
C THR A 352 6.08 12.49 0.83
N VAL A 353 5.07 13.37 0.85
CA VAL A 353 5.05 14.72 0.24
C VAL A 353 6.20 15.63 0.70
N MET A 354 6.74 15.43 1.91
CA MET A 354 7.68 16.38 2.53
C MET A 354 9.12 15.84 2.72
N SER A 355 9.46 14.63 2.25
CA SER A 355 10.84 14.15 2.39
C SER A 355 11.80 14.81 1.40
N SER A 356 13.05 15.04 1.81
CA SER A 356 14.14 15.47 0.92
C SER A 356 14.29 14.52 -0.27
N SER A 357 14.23 13.21 -0.02
CA SER A 357 14.24 12.18 -1.07
C SER A 357 13.11 12.36 -2.08
N ARG A 358 11.90 12.78 -1.65
CA ARG A 358 10.81 13.04 -2.61
C ARG A 358 11.12 14.23 -3.48
N LYS A 359 11.61 15.33 -2.91
CA LYS A 359 11.96 16.53 -3.69
C LYS A 359 13.01 16.20 -4.76
N PHE A 360 14.06 15.48 -4.38
CA PHE A 360 15.10 15.02 -5.30
C PHE A 360 14.53 14.13 -6.41
N LEU A 361 13.78 13.08 -6.07
CA LEU A 361 13.20 12.16 -7.06
C LEU A 361 12.17 12.85 -7.96
N GLU A 362 11.36 13.75 -7.41
CA GLU A 362 10.41 14.53 -8.21
C GLU A 362 11.14 15.46 -9.18
N GLN A 363 12.21 16.12 -8.72
CA GLN A 363 13.04 16.95 -9.58
C GLN A 363 13.66 16.10 -10.70
N ARG A 364 14.28 14.95 -10.37
CA ARG A 364 14.85 14.03 -11.37
C ARG A 364 13.82 13.56 -12.38
N LEU A 365 12.62 13.19 -11.92
CA LEU A 365 11.54 12.73 -12.78
C LEU A 365 11.07 13.85 -13.72
N ARG A 366 10.67 14.99 -13.16
CA ARG A 366 10.02 16.08 -13.92
C ARG A 366 10.97 16.90 -14.78
N SER A 367 12.27 16.93 -14.45
CA SER A 367 13.29 17.62 -15.27
C SER A 367 13.81 16.78 -16.43
N SER A 368 13.47 15.49 -16.47
CA SER A 368 13.90 14.58 -17.54
C SER A 368 12.79 14.35 -18.55
N PRO A 369 12.96 14.81 -19.82
CA PRO A 369 12.06 14.44 -20.91
C PRO A 369 11.93 12.93 -21.08
N TYR A 370 13.02 12.17 -20.85
CA TYR A 370 13.02 10.72 -20.96
C TYR A 370 12.14 10.04 -19.90
N LEU A 371 12.32 10.39 -18.62
CA LEU A 371 11.53 9.78 -17.56
C LEU A 371 10.06 10.23 -17.64
N MET A 372 9.79 11.49 -17.99
CA MET A 372 8.42 11.95 -18.22
C MET A 372 7.78 11.28 -19.45
N GLU A 373 8.56 10.99 -20.50
CA GLU A 373 8.08 10.19 -21.63
C GLU A 373 7.67 8.79 -21.15
N MET A 374 8.46 8.15 -20.28
CA MET A 374 8.10 6.85 -19.69
C MET A 374 6.82 6.93 -18.83
N ILE A 375 6.64 7.99 -18.03
CA ILE A 375 5.39 8.27 -17.30
C ILE A 375 4.21 8.39 -18.26
N VAL A 376 4.36 9.13 -19.36
CA VAL A 376 3.29 9.28 -20.36
C VAL A 376 2.98 7.94 -21.01
N ARG A 377 3.98 7.15 -21.41
CA ARG A 377 3.76 5.85 -22.05
C ARG A 377 3.02 4.88 -21.12
N LEU A 378 3.31 4.91 -19.83
CA LEU A 378 2.66 4.09 -18.81
C LEU A 378 1.24 4.59 -18.49
N PHE A 379 1.04 5.91 -18.38
CA PHE A 379 -0.19 6.49 -17.80
C PHE A 379 -0.98 7.44 -18.72
N TYR A 380 -0.76 7.42 -20.04
CA TYR A 380 -1.43 8.33 -20.99
C TYR A 380 -2.96 8.39 -20.81
N HIS A 381 -3.58 7.23 -20.59
CA HIS A 381 -5.03 7.14 -20.38
C HIS A 381 -5.48 7.58 -18.99
N ASP A 382 -4.63 7.54 -17.97
CA ASP A 382 -4.95 8.19 -16.69
C ASP A 382 -4.99 9.71 -16.86
N TYR A 383 -4.06 10.29 -17.63
CA TYR A 383 -4.10 11.73 -17.93
C TYR A 383 -5.37 12.12 -18.67
N THR A 384 -5.65 11.45 -19.79
CA THR A 384 -6.75 11.83 -20.69
C THR A 384 -8.13 11.49 -20.15
N LEU A 385 -8.32 10.31 -19.54
CA LEU A 385 -9.64 9.89 -19.05
C LEU A 385 -10.02 10.56 -17.72
N LEU A 386 -9.05 10.82 -16.84
CA LEU A 386 -9.30 11.44 -15.52
C LEU A 386 -9.15 12.98 -15.55
N GLY A 387 -8.80 13.52 -16.72
CA GLY A 387 -8.73 14.96 -16.97
C GLY A 387 -7.57 15.65 -16.26
N TYR A 388 -6.39 15.01 -16.20
CA TYR A 388 -5.14 15.63 -15.79
C TYR A 388 -4.41 16.23 -17.00
N PRO A 389 -3.70 17.36 -16.83
CA PRO A 389 -2.92 17.94 -17.92
C PRO A 389 -1.78 17.00 -18.31
N LEU A 390 -1.62 16.76 -19.61
CA LEU A 390 -0.45 16.04 -20.13
C LEU A 390 0.82 16.88 -19.89
N PRO A 391 1.93 16.27 -19.50
CA PRO A 391 3.19 16.99 -19.32
C PRO A 391 3.73 17.49 -20.65
N ASN A 392 4.38 18.67 -20.63
CA ASN A 392 5.17 19.13 -21.76
C ASN A 392 6.49 18.36 -21.79
N LEU A 393 6.73 17.60 -22.86
CA LEU A 393 7.94 16.79 -23.03
C LEU A 393 9.05 17.53 -23.80
N ASP A 394 8.77 18.69 -24.38
CA ASP A 394 9.74 19.53 -25.10
C ASP A 394 10.51 20.47 -24.15
N MET A 395 10.46 20.21 -22.85
CA MET A 395 11.20 20.99 -21.83
C MET A 395 12.70 20.67 -21.88
N ALA A 396 13.35 21.02 -22.98
CA ALA A 396 14.79 21.27 -23.03
C ALA A 396 15.15 22.69 -22.56
N ASP A 397 14.18 23.63 -22.51
CA ASP A 397 14.47 25.06 -22.27
C ASP A 397 13.71 25.76 -21.14
N SER A 398 12.81 25.09 -20.42
CA SER A 398 12.13 25.71 -19.26
C SER A 398 12.72 25.22 -17.94
N GLN A 399 14.01 25.51 -17.72
CA GLN A 399 14.51 25.73 -16.36
C GLN A 399 13.90 27.03 -15.81
N LYS A 400 12.61 26.99 -15.52
CA LYS A 400 12.05 27.72 -14.39
C LYS A 400 11.24 26.72 -13.58
N PRO A 401 11.47 26.58 -12.27
CA PRO A 401 10.59 25.78 -11.44
C PRO A 401 9.17 26.29 -11.65
N MET A 402 8.30 25.43 -12.18
CA MET A 402 6.88 25.73 -12.28
C MET A 402 6.36 25.79 -10.84
N GLN A 403 6.35 27.01 -10.29
CA GLN A 403 5.74 27.32 -9.00
C GLN A 403 4.24 27.07 -9.13
N TRP A 404 3.79 25.88 -8.75
CA TRP A 404 2.36 25.60 -8.54
C TRP A 404 1.83 26.21 -7.23
N TRP A 405 2.32 27.40 -6.86
CA TRP A 405 1.83 28.14 -5.71
C TRP A 405 1.83 29.63 -6.06
N SER A 406 0.63 30.19 -6.06
CA SER A 406 0.24 31.59 -6.24
C SER A 406 -0.33 31.97 -7.62
N THR A 407 -1.65 31.97 -7.69
CA THR A 407 -2.41 33.00 -8.40
C THR A 407 -3.80 33.09 -7.77
N ARG A 408 -3.90 34.00 -6.79
CA ARG A 408 -5.05 34.62 -6.10
C ARG A 408 -6.17 33.72 -5.57
#